data_AF-A0A353E7R6-F1
#
_entry.id   AF-A0A353E7R6-F1
#
_cell.length_a   1.000
_cell.length_b   1.000
_cell.length_c   1.000
_cell.angle_alpha   90.00
_cell.angle_beta   90.00
_cell.angle_gamma   90.00
#
_symmetry.space_group_name_H-M   'P 1'
#
loop_
_entity.id
_entity.type
_entity.pdbx_description
1 polymer ?
#
loop_
_entity_poly.entity_id
_entity_poly.type
_entity_poly.pdbx_seq_one_letter_code
_entity_poly.pdbx_strand_id
1 'polypeptide(L)'
;MLKIEQIEVTVGEITKGYINNEEQGVRGYNGLLDIRPPYQREFIYNEKEQQAVITTVLHNYPLNIMYWVKRSDDAECPYEVMDGQ
;
A
#
# COMPACT_ATOMS: atom_id res chain seq x y z
N MET A 1 -17.70 10.73 -13.41
CA MET A 1 -18.18 9.35 -13.16
C MET A 1 -17.04 8.61 -12.46
N LEU A 2 -17.29 7.95 -11.33
CA LEU A 2 -16.27 7.16 -10.63
C LEU A 2 -15.86 5.98 -11.54
N LYS A 3 -14.56 5.81 -11.78
CA LYS A 3 -14.01 4.70 -12.58
C LYS A 3 -13.12 3.87 -11.67
N ILE A 4 -13.41 2.58 -11.56
CA ILE A 4 -12.59 1.61 -10.83
C ILE A 4 -11.95 0.70 -11.88
N GLU A 5 -10.63 0.59 -11.84
CA GLU A 5 -9.85 -0.28 -12.72
C GLU A 5 -9.08 -1.27 -11.86
N GLN A 6 -9.22 -2.56 -12.15
CA GLN A 6 -8.41 -3.59 -11.50
C GLN A 6 -7.01 -3.57 -12.11
N ILE A 7 -6.01 -3.57 -11.23
CA ILE A 7 -4.61 -3.80 -11.59
C ILE A 7 -4.11 -5.04 -10.85
N GLU A 8 -3.31 -5.84 -11.52
CA GLU A 8 -2.58 -6.95 -10.89
C GLU A 8 -1.14 -6.51 -10.68
N VAL A 9 -0.73 -6.44 -9.41
CA VAL A 9 0.61 -6.03 -9.00
C VAL A 9 1.13 -7.01 -7.97
N THR A 10 2.41 -7.38 -8.07
CA THR A 10 3.04 -8.25 -7.09
C THR A 10 3.50 -7.47 -5.85
N VAL A 11 3.59 -8.15 -4.71
CA VAL A 11 4.21 -7.60 -3.50
C VAL A 11 5.64 -7.10 -3.78
N GLY A 12 6.39 -7.80 -4.65
CA GLY A 12 7.73 -7.40 -5.05
C GLY A 12 7.76 -6.10 -5.86
N GLU A 13 6.72 -5.81 -6.65
CA GLU A 13 6.61 -4.52 -7.36
C GLU A 13 6.23 -3.39 -6.43
N ILE A 14 5.27 -3.61 -5.54
CA ILE A 14 4.85 -2.62 -4.53
C ILE A 14 6.02 -2.23 -3.62
N THR A 15 6.89 -3.17 -3.26
CA THR A 15 8.03 -2.91 -2.37
C THR A 15 9.29 -2.36 -3.06
N LYS A 16 9.28 -2.18 -4.39
CA LYS A 16 10.41 -1.52 -5.08
C LYS A 16 10.56 -0.07 -4.62
N GLY A 17 11.78 0.33 -4.28
CA GLY A 17 12.07 1.68 -3.78
C GLY A 17 11.39 1.99 -2.44
N TYR A 18 11.10 0.97 -1.63
CA TYR A 18 10.40 1.12 -0.35
C TYR A 18 11.15 2.07 0.59
N ILE A 19 10.41 3.04 1.13
CA ILE A 19 10.87 3.99 2.14
C ILE A 19 9.85 3.98 3.27
N ASN A 20 10.32 3.91 4.51
CA ASN A 20 9.49 4.04 5.71
C ASN A 20 10.22 4.93 6.70
N ASN A 21 9.74 6.15 6.87
CA ASN A 21 10.24 7.06 7.89
C ASN A 21 9.10 7.91 8.47
N GLU A 22 9.34 8.50 9.63
CA GLU A 22 8.31 9.21 10.39
C GLU A 22 7.84 10.52 9.72
N GLU A 23 8.68 11.14 8.87
CA GLU A 23 8.39 12.44 8.25
C GLU A 23 7.64 12.31 6.91
N GLN A 24 8.00 11.32 6.10
CA GLN A 24 7.49 11.11 4.74
C GLN A 24 6.47 9.96 4.66
N GLY A 25 6.22 9.25 5.76
CA GLY A 25 5.33 8.10 5.80
C GLY A 25 5.95 6.86 5.15
N VAL A 26 5.12 6.06 4.48
CA VAL A 26 5.56 4.85 3.77
C VAL A 26 5.29 4.99 2.29
N ARG A 27 6.34 4.89 1.47
CA ARG A 27 6.25 4.90 0.01
C ARG A 27 6.79 3.61 -0.59
N GLY A 28 6.26 3.24 -1.75
CA GLY A 28 6.72 2.11 -2.54
C GLY A 28 6.44 2.31 -4.02
N TYR A 29 6.50 1.24 -4.79
CA TYR A 29 6.27 1.24 -6.22
C TYR A 29 7.14 2.28 -6.95
N ASN A 30 8.44 2.30 -6.64
CA ASN A 30 9.42 3.31 -7.08
C ASN A 30 9.03 4.77 -6.75
N GLY A 31 8.37 4.97 -5.61
CA GLY A 31 7.93 6.29 -5.15
C GLY A 31 6.60 6.75 -5.75
N LEU A 32 5.97 5.94 -6.62
CA LEU A 32 4.71 6.28 -7.28
C LEU A 32 3.47 5.99 -6.42
N LEU A 33 3.62 5.20 -5.35
CA LEU A 33 2.55 4.83 -4.43
C LEU A 33 2.86 5.30 -3.01
N ASP A 34 1.95 6.11 -2.48
CA ASP A 34 1.90 6.46 -1.06
C ASP A 34 1.13 5.35 -0.31
N ILE A 35 1.86 4.46 0.36
CA ILE A 35 1.31 3.31 1.08
C ILE A 35 0.76 3.74 2.44
N ARG A 36 1.45 4.68 3.11
CA ARG A 36 1.01 5.29 4.37
C ARG A 36 1.33 6.78 4.34
N PRO A 37 0.34 7.63 4.10
CA PRO A 37 0.55 9.07 4.20
C PRO A 37 0.99 9.47 5.62
N PRO A 38 1.80 10.53 5.77
CA PRO A 38 2.34 10.96 7.08
C PRO A 38 1.27 11.39 8.09
N TYR A 39 0.06 11.74 7.62
CA TYR A 39 -1.07 12.07 8.50
C TYR A 39 -1.83 10.86 9.04
N GLN A 40 -1.60 9.65 8.51
CA GLN A 40 -2.26 8.43 8.96
C GLN A 40 -1.54 7.87 10.18
N ARG A 41 -2.02 8.22 11.38
CA ARG A 41 -1.32 7.99 12.66
C ARG A 41 -1.51 6.62 13.28
N GLU A 42 -2.55 5.87 12.92
CA GLU A 42 -2.85 4.60 13.57
C GLU A 42 -2.46 3.41 12.69
N PHE A 43 -1.37 2.74 13.07
CA PHE A 43 -1.09 1.39 12.62
C PHE A 43 -1.79 0.42 13.58
N ILE A 44 -2.93 -0.12 13.15
CA ILE A 44 -3.86 -0.86 14.00
C ILE A 44 -3.44 -2.34 14.17
N TYR A 45 -2.54 -2.84 13.30
CA TYR A 45 -2.11 -4.23 13.30
C TYR A 45 -1.18 -4.58 14.48
N ASN A 46 -1.67 -5.40 15.40
CA ASN A 46 -0.85 -5.99 16.45
C ASN A 46 0.02 -7.14 15.90
N GLU A 47 0.96 -7.63 16.71
CA GLU A 47 1.93 -8.67 16.31
C GLU A 47 1.24 -9.94 15.75
N LYS A 48 0.12 -10.37 16.35
CA LYS A 48 -0.60 -11.56 15.93
C LYS A 48 -1.19 -11.38 14.53
N GLU A 49 -1.74 -10.21 14.24
CA GLU A 49 -2.33 -9.90 12.95
C GLU A 49 -1.25 -9.78 11.86
N GLN A 50 -0.07 -9.23 12.19
CA GLN A 50 1.09 -9.21 11.29
C GLN A 50 1.57 -10.63 10.94
N GLN A 51 1.66 -11.52 11.93
CA GLN A 51 2.03 -12.93 11.69
C GLN A 51 1.00 -13.67 10.82
N ALA A 52 -0.28 -13.33 10.95
CA ALA A 52 -1.33 -13.92 10.11
C ALA A 52 -1.13 -13.55 8.62
N VAL A 53 -0.76 -12.30 8.32
CA VAL A 53 -0.46 -11.87 6.93
C VAL A 53 0.73 -12.64 6.36
N ILE A 54 1.82 -12.79 7.13
CA ILE A 54 2.99 -13.57 6.70
C ILE A 54 2.59 -15.02 6.42
N THR A 55 1.80 -15.63 7.29
CA THR A 55 1.30 -17.00 7.13
C THR A 55 0.48 -17.15 5.85
N THR A 56 -0.40 -16.19 5.54
CA THR A 56 -1.20 -16.14 4.30
C THR A 56 -0.31 -16.13 3.06
N VAL A 57 0.73 -15.30 3.04
CA VAL A 57 1.71 -15.25 1.93
C VAL A 57 2.44 -16.59 1.79
N LEU A 58 2.97 -17.13 2.89
CA LEU A 58 3.77 -18.37 2.85
C LEU A 58 2.97 -19.60 2.42
N HIS A 59 1.67 -19.65 2.73
CA HIS A 59 0.79 -20.76 2.36
C HIS A 59 0.04 -20.52 1.05
N ASN A 60 0.36 -19.43 0.33
CA ASN A 60 -0.26 -19.08 -0.94
C ASN A 60 -1.78 -18.93 -0.86
N TYR A 61 -2.27 -18.47 0.30
CA TYR A 61 -3.66 -18.07 0.48
C TYR A 61 -3.92 -16.71 -0.17
N PRO A 62 -5.17 -16.41 -0.58
CA PRO A 62 -5.52 -15.11 -1.15
C PRO A 62 -5.24 -13.97 -0.16
N LEU A 63 -4.59 -12.91 -0.66
CA LEU A 63 -4.46 -11.64 0.06
C LEU A 63 -5.71 -10.78 -0.13
N ASN A 64 -5.90 -9.83 0.78
CA ASN A 64 -6.95 -8.83 0.64
C ASN A 64 -6.72 -7.91 -0.57
N ILE A 65 -7.80 -7.29 -1.04
CA ILE A 65 -7.78 -6.28 -2.09
C ILE A 65 -7.40 -4.94 -1.49
N MET A 66 -6.53 -4.20 -2.18
CA MET A 66 -6.17 -2.82 -1.85
C MET A 66 -6.87 -1.86 -2.79
N TYR A 67 -7.39 -0.76 -2.24
CA TYR A 67 -7.99 0.32 -3.03
C TYR A 67 -7.02 1.47 -3.12
N TRP A 68 -6.65 1.86 -4.34
CA TRP A 68 -5.82 3.03 -4.59
C TRP A 68 -6.65 4.14 -5.19
N VAL A 69 -6.40 5.37 -4.74
CA VAL A 69 -6.93 6.57 -5.38
C VAL A 69 -5.85 7.21 -6.22
N LYS A 70 -6.20 7.58 -7.46
CA LYS A 70 -5.36 8.43 -8.28
C LYS A 70 -5.52 9.87 -7.80
N ARG A 71 -4.41 10.53 -7.49
CA ARG A 71 -4.34 11.96 -7.16
C ARG A 71 -4.45 12.80 -8.44
N SER A 72 -3.77 13.94 -8.51
CA SER A 72 -3.70 14.77 -9.72
C SER A 72 -2.71 14.19 -10.74
N ASP A 73 -2.90 14.53 -12.02
CA ASP A 73 -2.06 14.04 -13.13
C ASP A 73 -0.61 14.56 -13.08
N ASP A 74 -0.37 15.65 -12.35
CA ASP A 74 0.92 16.29 -12.13
C ASP A 74 1.58 15.94 -10.78
N ALA A 75 0.95 15.07 -9.99
CA ALA A 75 1.49 14.66 -8.70
C ALA A 75 2.75 13.80 -8.86
N GLU A 76 3.81 14.17 -8.14
CA GLU A 76 5.06 13.38 -8.06
C GLU A 76 4.80 11.94 -7.59
N CYS A 77 3.84 11.77 -6.68
CA CYS A 77 3.32 10.49 -6.23
C CYS A 77 1.84 10.38 -6.63
N PRO A 78 1.54 9.77 -7.79
CA PRO A 78 0.20 9.80 -8.39
C PRO A 78 -0.82 8.90 -7.70
N TYR A 79 -0.40 7.94 -6.87
CA TYR A 79 -1.30 6.99 -6.21
C TYR A 79 -1.19 7.06 -4.69
N GLU A 80 -2.30 6.84 -4.02
CA GLU A 80 -2.39 6.71 -2.57
C GLU A 80 -3.27 5.51 -2.20
N VAL A 81 -2.85 4.71 -1.23
CA VAL A 81 -3.68 3.65 -0.66
C VAL A 81 -4.79 4.29 0.17
N MET A 82 -6.03 4.02 -0.21
CA MET A 82 -7.22 4.48 0.49
C MET A 82 -7.70 3.45 1.52
N ASP A 83 -7.58 2.16 1.21
CA ASP A 83 -8.01 1.05 2.08
C ASP A 83 -7.26 -0.26 1.75
N GLY A 84 -7.23 -1.19 2.70
CA GLY A 84 -6.63 -2.52 2.56
C GLY A 84 -5.13 -2.60 2.82
N GLN A 85 -4.54 -1.57 3.44
CA GLN A 85 -3.11 -1.47 3.76
C GLN A 85 -2.56 -2.62 4.61
#